data_AF-A0A7L2QWI1-F1
#
_entry.id   AF-A0A7L2QWI1-F1
#
_cell.length_a   1.000
_cell.length_b   1.000
_cell.length_c   1.000
_cell.angle_alpha   90.00
_cell.angle_beta   90.00
_cell.angle_gamma   90.00
#
_symmetry.space_group_name_H-M   'P 1'
#
loop_
_entity.id
_entity.type
_entity.pdbx_description
1 polymer ?
#
loop_
_entity_poly.entity_id
_entity_poly.type
_entity_poly.pdbx_seq_one_letter_code
_entity_poly.pdbx_strand_id
1 'polypeptide(L)'
;QEEKLEGDNRYFCETCQSKQNATRKIRLLSLPCTLNLQLMRFVFDRQTGHKKKLNTYIGFSELLDMEPFMEQKSDVYVYELSAVLIHRGVSAYSGHYIAHVKDPQTGEWYKFNDEDIEKMEGKKLQLGIEEDLAEPSKSQTRKPKCGKGTHCSRNAYMLVYRLQAREKSLTVQVPAFLQELVERDNCKFEEWCNEMAEMRKQSVARGKIKHEEVKELYQRLPAEAGSPYDFISLEWLQKWLDESTPPKPIDNTACLCSHGKLHPDKISLMKRISEYVADFFYRRYGGGPRLNGNILSKSPGMWFGALFWSQLCFEPSFIIITLFQNDGFWVGKASLRSWRQLALEQLNEQDAEDAEHSNGKMNGNAQNKDESNEEKREEEEELNFNEDIVCPHGDLCISENERRVVSKEAWEKLKQYFPKAPEFPNNKECCSQCKILEREGEENEALHKMMASEQKTSLQNLFHDKCRPCLGSWPQETDELYIVSQFFVEEWRKFVRRPTRCSPVSSIANSVLLCPHGGLMFTFASMTKEDSKHIALIWPSEWERIQKLFVVDHVIKITRTQAAGAGPESACYTSEPR
;
A
#
# COMPACT_ATOMS: atom_id res chain seq x y z
N GLN A 1 -17.89 43.19 -10.19
CA GLN A 1 -19.36 43.28 -10.29
C GLN A 1 -19.88 44.11 -9.12
N GLU A 2 -21.04 44.74 -9.28
CA GLU A 2 -21.69 45.51 -8.22
C GLU A 2 -22.70 44.63 -7.48
N GLU A 3 -22.64 44.65 -6.15
CA GLU A 3 -23.51 43.91 -5.25
C GLU A 3 -24.48 44.91 -4.61
N LYS A 4 -25.79 44.64 -4.70
CA LYS A 4 -26.81 45.47 -4.06
C LYS A 4 -27.08 44.99 -2.64
N LEU A 5 -26.89 45.87 -1.67
CA LEU A 5 -27.13 45.66 -0.25
C LEU A 5 -28.53 46.18 0.11
N GLU A 6 -29.55 45.34 -0.08
CA GLU A 6 -30.96 45.67 0.14
C GLU A 6 -31.62 44.66 1.11
N GLY A 7 -32.84 44.96 1.58
CA GLY A 7 -33.59 44.09 2.49
C GLY A 7 -32.89 43.86 3.84
N ASP A 8 -32.64 42.59 4.16
CA ASP A 8 -31.98 42.19 5.42
C ASP A 8 -30.48 42.50 5.41
N ASN A 9 -29.87 42.57 4.21
CA ASN A 9 -28.44 42.80 3.98
C ASN A 9 -28.09 44.29 3.82
N ARG A 10 -28.99 45.21 4.18
CA ARG A 10 -28.76 46.66 4.11
C ARG A 10 -27.51 47.10 4.89
N TYR A 11 -26.78 48.04 4.33
CA TYR A 11 -25.59 48.64 4.93
C TYR A 11 -25.97 49.54 6.10
N PHE A 12 -25.29 49.40 7.24
CA PHE A 12 -25.46 50.32 8.35
C PHE A 12 -24.67 51.60 8.08
N CYS A 13 -25.38 52.71 7.83
CA CYS A 13 -24.76 54.00 7.59
C CYS A 13 -24.54 54.74 8.92
N GLU A 14 -23.29 54.99 9.28
CA GLU A 14 -22.92 55.70 10.51
C GLU A 14 -23.46 57.14 10.55
N THR A 15 -23.61 57.80 9.40
CA THR A 15 -24.18 59.16 9.34
C THR A 15 -25.69 59.16 9.56
N CYS A 16 -26.41 58.18 8.99
CA CYS A 16 -27.86 58.08 9.11
C CYS A 16 -28.30 57.30 10.36
N GLN A 17 -27.36 56.68 11.09
CA GLN A 17 -27.59 55.81 12.25
C GLN A 17 -28.68 54.75 11.99
N SER A 18 -28.74 54.22 10.77
CA SER A 18 -29.77 53.27 10.33
C SER A 18 -29.34 52.44 9.12
N LYS A 19 -30.03 51.31 8.89
CA LYS A 19 -29.80 50.42 7.74
C LYS A 19 -30.35 51.02 6.44
N GLN A 20 -29.46 51.25 5.48
CA GLN A 20 -29.73 51.88 4.19
C GLN A 20 -29.45 50.92 3.03
N ASN A 21 -30.14 51.13 1.91
CA ASN A 21 -29.78 50.47 0.67
C ASN A 21 -28.44 51.03 0.18
N ALA A 22 -27.54 50.16 -0.24
CA ALA A 22 -26.23 50.56 -0.74
C ALA A 22 -25.76 49.66 -1.88
N THR A 23 -24.74 50.09 -2.61
CA THR A 23 -24.05 49.28 -3.62
C THR A 23 -22.62 49.05 -3.18
N ARG A 24 -22.22 47.79 -3.08
CA ARG A 24 -20.84 47.37 -2.79
C ARG A 24 -20.13 46.97 -4.07
N LYS A 25 -18.89 47.43 -4.25
CA LYS A 25 -18.05 47.09 -5.40
C LYS A 25 -16.63 46.79 -4.96
N ILE A 26 -16.04 45.76 -5.54
CA ILE A 26 -14.63 45.41 -5.37
C ILE A 26 -13.89 45.75 -6.67
N ARG A 27 -12.74 46.41 -6.57
CA ARG A 27 -11.87 46.81 -7.68
C ARG A 27 -10.43 46.40 -7.40
N LEU A 28 -9.68 46.08 -8.45
CA LEU A 28 -8.26 45.76 -8.35
C LEU A 28 -7.44 47.01 -8.68
N LEU A 29 -6.58 47.42 -7.74
CA LEU A 29 -5.73 48.61 -7.87
C LEU A 29 -4.32 48.28 -8.39
N SER A 30 -3.76 47.17 -7.91
CA SER A 30 -2.42 46.69 -8.27
C SER A 30 -2.39 45.16 -8.19
N LEU A 31 -1.54 44.52 -9.00
CA LEU A 31 -1.35 43.06 -8.96
C LEU A 31 0.11 42.67 -8.67
N PRO A 32 0.35 41.58 -7.92
CA PRO A 32 1.69 41.08 -7.62
C PRO A 32 2.35 40.44 -8.84
N CYS A 33 3.68 40.26 -8.83
CA CYS A 33 4.39 39.54 -9.89
C CYS A 33 4.01 38.05 -9.98
N THR A 34 3.52 37.47 -8.88
CA THR A 34 3.02 36.10 -8.81
C THR A 34 1.59 36.13 -8.29
N LEU A 35 0.64 35.64 -9.10
CA LEU A 35 -0.77 35.48 -8.75
C LEU A 35 -1.03 34.05 -8.33
N ASN A 36 -1.51 33.87 -7.10
CA ASN A 36 -1.99 32.60 -6.59
C ASN A 36 -3.53 32.62 -6.60
N LEU A 37 -4.14 31.85 -7.49
CA LEU A 37 -5.59 31.74 -7.62
C LEU A 37 -6.05 30.42 -7.00
N GLN A 38 -6.65 30.51 -5.81
CA GLN A 38 -7.27 29.37 -5.15
C GLN A 38 -8.67 29.13 -5.73
N LEU A 39 -8.90 27.92 -6.25
CA LEU A 39 -10.20 27.51 -6.74
C LEU A 39 -11.05 27.03 -5.55
N MET A 40 -12.17 27.71 -5.31
CA MET A 40 -13.08 27.43 -4.18
C MET A 40 -13.89 26.14 -4.41
N ARG A 41 -13.20 25.00 -4.43
CA ARG A 41 -13.80 23.69 -4.70
C ARG A 41 -14.44 23.02 -3.50
N PHE A 42 -14.24 23.53 -2.29
CA PHE A 42 -14.84 22.95 -1.10
C PHE A 42 -16.02 23.81 -0.66
N VAL A 43 -17.22 23.24 -0.74
CA VAL A 43 -18.47 23.89 -0.35
C VAL A 43 -19.11 23.17 0.81
N PHE A 44 -19.81 23.90 1.67
CA PHE A 44 -20.58 23.30 2.74
C PHE A 44 -21.92 22.77 2.19
N ASP A 45 -22.13 21.47 2.28
CA ASP A 45 -23.40 20.86 1.91
C ASP A 45 -24.35 20.91 3.11
N ARG A 46 -25.37 21.77 3.02
CA ARG A 46 -26.35 21.99 4.09
C ARG A 46 -27.21 20.76 4.39
N GLN A 47 -27.36 19.84 3.44
CA GLN A 47 -28.17 18.63 3.65
C GLN A 47 -27.42 17.59 4.46
N THR A 48 -26.15 17.38 4.11
CA THR A 48 -25.30 16.38 4.78
C THR A 48 -24.58 16.93 6.00
N GLY A 49 -24.49 18.26 6.15
CA GLY A 49 -23.77 18.92 7.24
C GLY A 49 -22.24 18.85 7.12
N HIS A 50 -21.72 18.38 5.98
CA HIS A 50 -20.29 18.17 5.75
C HIS A 50 -19.77 19.03 4.60
N LYS A 51 -18.45 19.30 4.59
CA LYS A 51 -17.78 19.90 3.42
C LYS A 51 -17.71 18.89 2.29
N LYS A 52 -18.16 19.31 1.10
CA LYS A 52 -18.16 18.54 -0.13
C LYS A 52 -17.18 19.16 -1.13
N LYS A 53 -16.39 18.32 -1.80
CA LYS A 53 -15.55 18.73 -2.93
C LYS A 53 -16.39 18.82 -4.21
N LEU A 54 -16.17 19.89 -4.97
CA LEU A 54 -16.73 20.11 -6.29
C LEU A 54 -15.78 19.56 -7.35
N ASN A 55 -16.18 18.45 -7.98
CA ASN A 55 -15.46 17.78 -9.06
C ASN A 55 -15.87 18.28 -10.45
N THR A 56 -16.46 19.47 -10.56
CA THR A 56 -16.83 20.08 -11.84
C THR A 56 -15.58 20.53 -12.60
N TYR A 57 -15.59 20.40 -13.93
CA TYR A 57 -14.49 20.91 -14.75
C TYR A 57 -14.44 22.44 -14.68
N ILE A 58 -13.26 22.98 -14.38
CA ILE A 58 -12.96 24.40 -14.49
C ILE A 58 -11.93 24.57 -15.59
N GLY A 59 -12.23 25.43 -16.56
CA GLY A 59 -11.32 25.84 -17.61
C GLY A 59 -10.47 27.03 -17.18
N PHE A 60 -9.18 27.02 -17.52
CA PHE A 60 -8.25 28.11 -17.25
C PHE A 60 -7.24 28.22 -18.39
N SER A 61 -6.85 29.45 -18.72
CA SER A 61 -5.95 29.73 -19.84
C SER A 61 -4.48 29.62 -19.45
N GLU A 62 -3.62 29.26 -20.40
CA GLU A 62 -2.17 29.29 -20.20
C GLU A 62 -1.66 30.72 -20.06
N LEU A 63 -2.26 31.66 -20.80
CA LEU A 63 -2.04 33.11 -20.69
C LEU A 63 -3.29 33.78 -20.12
N LEU A 64 -3.13 34.53 -19.03
CA LEU A 64 -4.20 35.23 -18.33
C LEU A 64 -4.00 36.73 -18.43
N ASP A 65 -4.87 37.39 -19.18
CA ASP A 65 -4.92 38.84 -19.27
C ASP A 65 -5.80 39.41 -18.14
N MET A 66 -5.18 40.12 -17.21
CA MET A 66 -5.83 40.72 -16.06
C MET A 66 -6.15 42.22 -16.24
N GLU A 67 -5.67 42.85 -17.33
CA GLU A 67 -5.90 44.28 -17.60
C GLU A 67 -7.39 44.66 -17.56
N PRO A 68 -8.34 43.87 -18.11
CA PRO A 68 -9.77 44.22 -18.10
C PRO A 68 -10.39 44.36 -16.69
N PHE A 69 -9.74 43.79 -15.66
CA PHE A 69 -10.23 43.80 -14.28
C PHE A 69 -9.60 44.90 -13.42
N MET A 70 -8.61 45.63 -13.95
CA MET A 70 -7.92 46.72 -13.26
C MET A 70 -8.72 48.01 -13.31
N GLU A 71 -8.62 48.81 -12.25
CA GLU A 71 -9.25 50.13 -12.20
C GLU A 71 -8.57 51.14 -13.13
N GLN A 72 -7.24 51.10 -13.20
CA GLN A 72 -6.44 51.94 -14.10
C GLN A 72 -5.89 51.09 -15.24
N LYS A 73 -6.21 51.46 -16.48
CA LYS A 73 -5.73 50.79 -17.70
C LYS A 73 -4.45 51.44 -18.20
N SER A 74 -3.36 51.27 -17.46
CA SER A 74 -2.07 51.90 -17.76
C SER A 74 -0.92 50.92 -17.95
N ASP A 75 -1.03 49.68 -17.44
CA ASP A 75 0.03 48.67 -17.51
C ASP A 75 -0.47 47.35 -18.13
N VAL A 76 0.46 46.62 -18.76
CA VAL A 76 0.19 45.29 -19.34
C VAL A 76 0.26 44.24 -18.23
N TYR A 77 -0.91 43.73 -17.82
CA TYR A 77 -1.05 42.70 -16.79
C TYR A 77 -1.30 41.31 -17.39
N VAL A 78 -0.38 40.85 -18.25
CA VAL A 78 -0.42 39.50 -18.85
C VAL A 78 0.42 38.53 -18.04
N TYR A 79 -0.23 37.49 -17.54
CA TYR A 79 0.38 36.44 -16.74
C TYR A 79 0.44 35.12 -17.50
N GLU A 80 1.47 34.33 -17.20
CA GLU A 80 1.66 32.99 -17.73
C GLU A 80 1.54 31.95 -16.62
N LEU A 81 0.85 30.84 -16.91
CA LEU A 81 0.68 29.74 -15.98
C LEU A 81 2.04 29.09 -15.68
N SER A 82 2.43 29.12 -14.40
CA SER A 82 3.71 28.62 -13.91
C SER A 82 3.56 27.33 -13.10
N ALA A 83 2.46 27.14 -12.39
CA ALA A 83 2.18 25.89 -11.69
C ALA A 83 0.68 25.64 -11.52
N VAL A 84 0.33 24.36 -11.36
CA VAL A 84 -1.01 23.88 -11.03
C VAL A 84 -0.88 22.91 -9.86
N LEU A 85 -1.46 23.27 -8.72
CA LEU A 85 -1.58 22.34 -7.59
C LEU A 85 -2.88 21.56 -7.76
N ILE A 86 -2.80 20.25 -7.61
CA ILE A 86 -3.92 19.33 -7.78
C ILE A 86 -4.19 18.65 -6.45
N HIS A 87 -5.45 18.62 -6.05
CA HIS A 87 -5.92 17.84 -4.91
C HIS A 87 -6.60 16.56 -5.41
N ARG A 88 -5.96 15.40 -5.23
CA ARG A 88 -6.52 14.08 -5.50
C ARG A 88 -7.30 13.60 -4.28
N GLY A 89 -8.53 13.13 -4.46
CA GLY A 89 -9.37 12.68 -3.36
C GLY A 89 -10.79 13.23 -3.43
N VAL A 90 -11.72 12.47 -2.86
CA VAL A 90 -13.17 12.73 -2.90
C VAL A 90 -13.65 13.66 -1.78
N SER A 91 -12.86 13.77 -0.71
CA SER A 91 -13.20 14.49 0.51
C SER A 91 -12.56 15.89 0.54
N ALA A 92 -13.13 16.78 1.35
CA ALA A 92 -12.48 18.03 1.75
C ALA A 92 -11.52 17.85 2.94
N TYR A 93 -11.60 16.71 3.62
CA TYR A 93 -10.87 16.42 4.86
C TYR A 93 -9.68 15.49 4.65
N SER A 94 -9.61 14.82 3.50
CA SER A 94 -8.55 13.89 3.16
C SER A 94 -8.33 13.85 1.65
N GLY A 95 -7.07 13.69 1.27
CA GLY A 95 -6.64 13.62 -0.12
C GLY A 95 -5.12 13.70 -0.21
N HIS A 96 -4.64 13.81 -1.44
CA HIS A 96 -3.23 13.86 -1.78
C HIS A 96 -2.96 15.06 -2.68
N TYR A 97 -1.91 15.83 -2.37
CA TYR A 97 -1.55 17.01 -3.14
C TYR A 97 -0.37 16.71 -4.05
N ILE A 98 -0.51 17.03 -5.33
CA ILE A 98 0.58 17.00 -6.29
C ILE A 98 0.71 18.36 -6.96
N ALA A 99 1.90 18.68 -7.47
CA ALA A 99 2.14 19.93 -8.17
C ALA A 99 2.65 19.67 -9.58
N HIS A 100 2.02 20.28 -10.57
CA HIS A 100 2.57 20.38 -11.91
C HIS A 100 3.23 21.75 -12.03
N VAL A 101 4.54 21.78 -12.27
CA VAL A 101 5.33 23.02 -12.29
C VAL A 101 6.04 23.14 -13.62
N LYS A 102 5.97 24.33 -14.21
CA LYS A 102 6.71 24.67 -15.43
C LYS A 102 8.08 25.19 -15.03
N ASP A 103 9.12 24.60 -15.59
CA ASP A 103 10.46 25.14 -15.48
C ASP A 103 10.56 26.42 -16.33
N PRO A 104 10.85 27.60 -15.72
CA PRO A 104 10.93 28.85 -16.45
C PRO A 104 12.08 28.90 -17.46
N GLN A 105 13.14 28.11 -17.28
CA GLN A 105 14.30 28.13 -18.18
C GLN A 105 14.06 27.31 -19.46
N THR A 106 13.51 26.11 -19.30
CA THR A 106 13.29 25.19 -20.43
C THR A 106 11.89 25.30 -21.02
N GLY A 107 10.92 25.80 -20.25
CA GLY A 107 9.50 25.81 -20.58
C GLY A 107 8.84 24.43 -20.49
N GLU A 108 9.56 23.43 -19.99
CA GLU A 108 9.08 22.06 -19.82
C GLU A 108 8.26 21.91 -18.54
N TRP A 109 7.31 20.97 -18.54
CA TRP A 109 6.48 20.69 -17.39
C TRP A 109 6.97 19.46 -16.63
N TYR A 110 6.92 19.56 -15.31
CA TYR A 110 7.28 18.49 -14.39
C TYR A 110 6.12 18.24 -13.43
N LYS A 111 5.88 16.97 -13.12
CA LYS A 111 4.97 16.52 -12.07
C LYS A 111 5.81 16.21 -10.84
N PHE A 112 5.50 16.91 -9.76
CA PHE A 112 6.05 16.72 -8.43
C PHE A 112 5.01 16.00 -7.58
N ASN A 113 5.32 14.77 -7.21
CA ASN A 113 4.52 13.90 -6.35
C ASN A 113 5.43 13.41 -5.22
N ASP A 114 5.52 14.20 -4.15
CA ASP A 114 6.42 13.93 -3.02
C ASP A 114 7.89 13.73 -3.47
N GLU A 115 8.49 12.56 -3.23
CA GLU A 115 9.83 12.18 -3.68
C GLU A 115 9.95 11.95 -5.19
N ASP A 116 8.83 11.72 -5.88
CA ASP A 116 8.80 11.41 -7.31
C ASP A 116 8.68 12.68 -8.16
N ILE A 117 9.67 12.88 -9.03
CA ILE A 117 9.70 13.99 -9.99
C ILE A 117 9.74 13.41 -11.40
N GLU A 118 8.66 13.63 -12.15
CA GLU A 118 8.51 13.12 -13.50
C GLU A 118 8.45 14.27 -14.50
N LYS A 119 9.28 14.19 -15.56
CA LYS A 119 9.18 15.11 -16.69
C LYS A 119 7.98 14.70 -17.57
N MET A 120 7.10 15.65 -17.88
CA MET A 120 5.98 15.40 -18.79
C MET A 120 6.44 15.31 -20.25
N GLU A 121 5.72 14.51 -21.05
CA GLU A 121 6.00 14.40 -22.47
C GLU A 121 5.57 15.67 -23.23
N GLY A 122 6.58 16.36 -23.78
CA GLY A 122 6.42 17.58 -24.57
C GLY A 122 6.15 18.84 -23.73
N LYS A 123 6.10 19.98 -24.42
CA LYS A 123 5.99 21.31 -23.78
C LYS A 123 4.60 21.67 -23.27
N LYS A 124 3.60 20.81 -23.48
CA LYS A 124 2.22 21.10 -23.13
C LYS A 124 1.86 20.46 -21.81
N LEU A 125 1.28 21.25 -20.92
CA LEU A 125 0.71 20.75 -19.68
C LEU A 125 -0.37 19.70 -19.96
N GLN A 126 -0.12 18.48 -19.50
CA GLN A 126 -1.04 17.36 -19.61
C GLN A 126 -1.83 17.21 -18.29
N LEU A 127 -3.13 17.50 -18.33
CA LEU A 127 -4.04 17.32 -17.18
C LEU A 127 -5.07 16.23 -17.47
N GLY A 128 -5.22 15.30 -16.53
CA GLY A 128 -6.33 14.34 -16.49
C GLY A 128 -6.08 12.94 -17.06
N ILE A 129 -4.85 12.54 -17.39
CA ILE A 129 -4.57 11.16 -17.86
C ILE A 129 -4.52 10.17 -16.69
N GLU A 130 -3.97 10.58 -15.54
CA GLU A 130 -3.88 9.74 -14.32
C GLU A 130 -4.99 10.01 -13.29
N GLU A 131 -5.84 11.01 -13.53
CA GLU A 131 -6.92 11.39 -12.60
C GLU A 131 -8.09 10.38 -12.58
N ASP A 132 -8.19 9.49 -13.58
CA ASP A 132 -9.30 8.54 -13.75
C ASP A 132 -9.04 7.12 -13.21
N LEU A 133 -7.81 6.78 -12.80
CA LEU A 133 -7.45 5.42 -12.34
C LEU A 133 -7.94 5.09 -10.92
N ALA A 134 -8.40 6.09 -10.16
CA ALA A 134 -8.78 5.93 -8.75
C ALA A 134 -10.30 5.94 -8.48
N GLU A 135 -11.16 6.10 -9.49
CA GLU A 135 -12.62 6.06 -9.30
C GLU A 135 -13.26 4.84 -9.99
N PRO A 136 -13.97 3.95 -9.25
CA PRO A 136 -14.76 2.88 -9.85
C PRO A 136 -15.97 3.47 -10.61
N SER A 137 -15.78 3.66 -11.91
CA SER A 137 -16.77 3.46 -12.98
C SER A 137 -18.25 3.68 -12.65
N LYS A 138 -18.66 4.90 -12.27
CA LYS A 138 -20.06 5.36 -12.45
C LYS A 138 -20.12 6.80 -12.98
N SER A 139 -20.41 6.91 -14.29
CA SER A 139 -20.65 8.13 -15.09
C SER A 139 -19.43 9.03 -15.35
N GLN A 140 -18.65 8.72 -16.39
CA GLN A 140 -17.71 9.68 -16.97
C GLN A 140 -18.47 10.83 -17.64
N THR A 141 -18.60 11.97 -16.95
CA THR A 141 -18.93 13.23 -17.61
C THR A 141 -17.83 13.55 -18.63
N ARG A 142 -18.17 13.58 -19.92
CA ARG A 142 -17.21 13.84 -21.01
C ARG A 142 -16.40 15.11 -20.74
N LYS A 143 -15.07 15.01 -20.80
CA LYS A 143 -14.14 16.15 -20.70
C LYS A 143 -14.56 17.24 -21.72
N PRO A 144 -14.76 18.50 -21.30
CA PRO A 144 -15.05 19.59 -22.22
C PRO A 144 -13.94 19.73 -23.26
N LYS A 145 -14.29 20.04 -24.52
CA LYS A 145 -13.30 20.39 -25.54
C LYS A 145 -12.67 21.73 -25.16
N CYS A 146 -11.44 21.72 -24.66
CA CYS A 146 -10.69 22.94 -24.36
C CYS A 146 -10.01 23.45 -25.66
N GLY A 147 -10.07 24.75 -25.90
CA GLY A 147 -9.42 25.40 -27.06
C GLY A 147 -7.88 25.41 -26.93
N LYS A 148 -7.18 25.82 -28.00
CA LYS A 148 -5.71 26.02 -27.94
C LYS A 148 -5.35 27.03 -26.85
N GLY A 149 -4.38 26.70 -26.00
CA GLY A 149 -3.93 27.55 -24.89
C GLY A 149 -4.88 27.60 -23.70
N THR A 150 -5.83 26.66 -23.59
CA THR A 150 -6.72 26.52 -22.43
C THR A 150 -6.66 25.09 -21.91
N HIS A 151 -6.62 24.96 -20.59
CA HIS A 151 -6.63 23.69 -19.88
C HIS A 151 -7.94 23.55 -19.10
N CYS A 152 -8.35 22.32 -18.82
CA CYS A 152 -9.51 22.05 -17.99
C CYS A 152 -9.18 20.94 -17.00
N SER A 153 -9.55 21.12 -15.73
CA SER A 153 -9.34 20.10 -14.68
C SER A 153 -10.53 20.04 -13.73
N ARG A 154 -10.79 18.85 -13.18
CA ARG A 154 -11.73 18.61 -12.07
C ARG A 154 -11.07 18.74 -10.70
N ASN A 155 -9.75 18.65 -10.65
CA ASN A 155 -8.99 18.47 -9.42
C ASN A 155 -7.96 19.58 -9.15
N ALA A 156 -7.68 20.45 -10.12
CA ALA A 156 -6.87 21.65 -9.91
C ALA A 156 -7.43 22.47 -8.75
N TYR A 157 -6.64 22.66 -7.71
CA TYR A 157 -7.02 23.34 -6.47
C TYR A 157 -6.47 24.77 -6.43
N MET A 158 -5.23 24.97 -6.89
CA MET A 158 -4.61 26.28 -6.96
C MET A 158 -3.87 26.44 -8.29
N LEU A 159 -3.99 27.62 -8.89
CA LEU A 159 -3.28 28.00 -10.10
C LEU A 159 -2.27 29.09 -9.74
N VAL A 160 -1.03 28.92 -10.19
CA VAL A 160 0.05 29.89 -9.98
C VAL A 160 0.39 30.50 -11.32
N TYR A 161 0.29 31.82 -11.39
CA TYR A 161 0.52 32.64 -12.58
C TYR A 161 1.65 33.63 -12.31
N ARG A 162 2.54 33.84 -13.28
CA ARG A 162 3.67 34.77 -13.15
C ARG A 162 3.60 35.84 -14.25
N LEU A 163 3.83 37.09 -13.87
CA LEU A 163 3.77 38.24 -14.77
C LEU A 163 4.91 38.17 -15.80
N GLN A 164 4.60 38.25 -17.10
CA GLN A 164 5.61 38.11 -18.16
C GLN A 164 6.64 39.24 -18.19
N ALA A 165 6.26 40.47 -17.83
CA ALA A 165 7.08 41.67 -18.03
C ALA A 165 8.28 41.84 -17.06
N ARG A 166 8.54 40.89 -16.15
CA ARG A 166 9.46 41.07 -15.01
C ARG A 166 10.46 39.94 -14.75
N GLU A 167 10.83 39.16 -15.77
CA GLU A 167 11.94 38.23 -15.61
C GLU A 167 13.29 38.95 -15.54
N LYS A 168 13.72 39.25 -14.32
CA LYS A 168 15.15 39.32 -14.03
C LYS A 168 15.60 37.89 -13.77
N SER A 169 16.51 37.37 -14.60
CA SER A 169 17.24 36.14 -14.31
C SER A 169 17.87 36.29 -12.93
N LEU A 170 17.31 35.61 -11.93
CA LEU A 170 17.85 35.58 -10.58
C LEU A 170 18.89 34.46 -10.57
N THR A 171 20.13 34.78 -10.96
CA THR A 171 21.28 33.99 -10.54
C THR A 171 21.45 34.18 -9.04
N VAL A 172 20.75 33.37 -8.25
CA VAL A 172 20.89 33.35 -6.80
C VAL A 172 22.24 32.70 -6.47
N GLN A 173 23.19 33.49 -5.98
CA GLN A 173 24.41 32.93 -5.39
C GLN A 173 24.13 32.52 -3.95
N VAL A 174 24.28 31.23 -3.67
CA VAL A 174 24.12 30.67 -2.32
C VAL A 174 25.35 31.08 -1.47
N PRO A 175 25.17 31.61 -0.25
CA PRO A 175 26.29 31.91 0.65
C PRO A 175 27.20 30.70 0.92
N ALA A 176 28.52 30.94 1.03
CA ALA A 176 29.53 29.87 1.19
C ALA A 176 29.26 28.93 2.37
N PHE A 177 28.87 29.46 3.54
CA PHE A 177 28.59 28.63 4.71
C PHE A 177 27.41 27.66 4.51
N LEU A 178 26.43 28.00 3.65
CA LEU A 178 25.34 27.10 3.29
C LEU A 178 25.79 26.05 2.28
N GLN A 179 26.70 26.39 1.37
CA GLN A 179 27.31 25.42 0.46
C GLN A 179 28.09 24.36 1.25
N GLU A 180 28.93 24.78 2.20
CA GLU A 180 29.66 23.88 3.10
C GLU A 180 28.71 22.99 3.92
N LEU A 181 27.58 23.52 4.37
CA LEU A 181 26.56 22.76 5.09
C LEU A 181 25.95 21.65 4.22
N VAL A 182 25.60 21.98 2.97
CA VAL A 182 25.03 21.04 2.00
C VAL A 182 26.06 19.99 1.59
N GLU A 183 27.30 20.39 1.32
CA GLU A 183 28.40 19.46 0.98
C GLU A 183 28.66 18.47 2.10
N ARG A 184 28.66 18.93 3.35
CA ARG A 184 28.81 18.07 4.52
C ARG A 184 27.65 17.08 4.68
N ASP A 185 26.42 17.49 4.35
CA ASP A 185 25.25 16.62 4.41
C ASP A 185 25.28 15.58 3.27
N ASN A 186 25.63 16.01 2.06
CA ASN A 186 25.86 15.12 0.92
C ASN A 186 26.95 14.07 1.21
N CYS A 187 28.07 14.48 1.82
CA CYS A 187 29.14 13.57 2.20
C CYS A 187 28.65 12.47 3.16
N LYS A 188 27.85 12.83 4.18
CA LYS A 188 27.23 11.85 5.08
C LYS A 188 26.23 10.94 4.36
N PHE A 189 25.46 11.48 3.43
CA PHE A 189 24.53 10.70 2.64
C PHE A 189 25.26 9.68 1.75
N GLU A 190 26.39 10.06 1.15
CA GLU A 190 27.24 9.16 0.38
C GLU A 190 27.87 8.06 1.24
N GLU A 191 28.37 8.40 2.43
CA GLU A 191 28.86 7.42 3.42
C GLU A 191 27.76 6.41 3.77
N TRP A 192 26.55 6.89 4.08
CA TRP A 192 25.40 6.04 4.36
C TRP A 192 25.04 5.13 3.17
N CYS A 193 25.05 5.66 1.94
CA CYS A 193 24.81 4.87 0.73
C CYS A 193 25.84 3.74 0.57
N ASN A 194 27.11 4.02 0.84
CA ASN A 194 28.19 3.05 0.76
C ASN A 194 28.03 1.94 1.83
N GLU A 195 27.71 2.31 3.06
CA GLU A 195 27.43 1.35 4.14
C GLU A 195 26.24 0.44 3.81
N MET A 196 25.13 1.01 3.30
CA MET A 196 23.97 0.23 2.89
C MET A 196 24.29 -0.72 1.74
N ALA A 197 25.07 -0.26 0.76
CA ALA A 197 25.52 -1.10 -0.35
C ALA A 197 26.38 -2.28 0.14
N GLU A 198 27.28 -2.04 1.09
CA GLU A 198 28.15 -3.08 1.63
C GLU A 198 27.37 -4.10 2.48
N MET A 199 26.45 -3.65 3.32
CA MET A 199 25.55 -4.55 4.06
C MET A 199 24.68 -5.41 3.13
N ARG A 200 24.17 -4.83 2.03
CA ARG A 200 23.43 -5.59 1.00
C ARG A 200 24.33 -6.64 0.36
N LYS A 201 25.57 -6.31 -0.03
CA LYS A 201 26.53 -7.27 -0.59
C LYS A 201 26.84 -8.41 0.36
N GLN A 202 27.09 -8.12 1.63
CA GLN A 202 27.36 -9.15 2.65
C GLN A 202 26.16 -10.08 2.85
N SER A 203 24.95 -9.52 2.88
CA SER A 203 23.70 -10.29 3.02
C SER A 203 23.48 -11.21 1.81
N VAL A 204 23.67 -10.69 0.59
CA VAL A 204 23.57 -11.47 -0.65
C VAL A 204 24.64 -12.57 -0.71
N ALA A 205 25.89 -12.27 -0.33
CA ALA A 205 26.97 -13.26 -0.31
C ALA A 205 26.68 -14.40 0.68
N ARG A 206 26.19 -14.07 1.88
CA ARG A 206 25.77 -15.05 2.87
C ARG A 206 24.60 -15.91 2.37
N GLY A 207 23.62 -15.31 1.70
CA GLY A 207 22.51 -16.02 1.06
C GLY A 207 23.00 -16.98 -0.02
N LYS A 208 23.91 -16.55 -0.90
CA LYS A 208 24.49 -17.40 -1.95
C LYS A 208 25.23 -18.62 -1.40
N ILE A 209 26.02 -18.47 -0.34
CA ILE A 209 26.73 -19.58 0.31
C ILE A 209 25.73 -20.62 0.83
N LYS A 210 24.68 -20.16 1.54
CA LYS A 210 23.62 -21.04 2.07
C LYS A 210 22.85 -21.74 0.93
N HIS A 211 22.56 -21.02 -0.14
CA HIS A 211 21.87 -21.57 -1.32
C HIS A 211 22.68 -22.69 -1.99
N GLU A 212 23.99 -22.52 -2.16
CA GLU A 212 24.84 -23.57 -2.74
C GLU A 212 24.94 -24.82 -1.83
N GLU A 213 25.02 -24.63 -0.51
CA GLU A 213 24.98 -25.72 0.48
C GLU A 213 23.66 -26.51 0.41
N VAL A 214 22.52 -25.81 0.35
CA VAL A 214 21.19 -26.43 0.19
C VAL A 214 21.10 -27.19 -1.13
N LYS A 215 21.60 -26.62 -2.22
CA LYS A 215 21.61 -27.24 -3.55
C LYS A 215 22.44 -28.53 -3.59
N GLU A 216 23.64 -28.53 -2.99
CA GLU A 216 24.47 -29.73 -2.89
C GLU A 216 23.76 -30.84 -2.09
N LEU A 217 23.18 -30.49 -0.95
CA LEU A 217 22.46 -31.44 -0.10
C LEU A 217 21.20 -31.97 -0.79
N TYR A 218 20.46 -31.12 -1.51
CA TYR A 218 19.26 -31.51 -2.25
C TYR A 218 19.57 -32.53 -3.35
N GLN A 219 20.69 -32.38 -4.07
CA GLN A 219 21.13 -33.34 -5.09
C GLN A 219 21.44 -34.73 -4.49
N ARG A 220 21.98 -34.77 -3.28
CA ARG A 220 22.34 -36.02 -2.58
C ARG A 220 21.23 -36.54 -1.67
N LEU A 221 20.10 -35.84 -1.59
CA LEU A 221 18.99 -36.14 -0.69
C LEU A 221 18.31 -37.48 -1.02
N PRO A 222 18.05 -37.85 -2.29
CA PRO A 222 17.47 -39.15 -2.61
C PRO A 222 18.44 -40.31 -2.27
N ALA A 223 17.93 -41.35 -1.61
CA ALA A 223 18.67 -42.60 -1.48
C ALA A 223 18.59 -43.42 -2.77
N GLU A 224 19.75 -43.84 -3.28
CA GLU A 224 19.87 -44.77 -4.41
C GLU A 224 19.22 -46.12 -4.11
N ALA A 225 18.78 -46.82 -5.16
CA ALA A 225 18.14 -48.12 -5.02
C ALA A 225 19.10 -49.15 -4.41
N GLY A 226 18.76 -49.70 -3.25
CA GLY A 226 19.57 -50.68 -2.53
C GLY A 226 20.57 -50.10 -1.51
N SER A 227 20.71 -48.77 -1.46
CA SER A 227 21.60 -48.09 -0.51
C SER A 227 20.93 -47.83 0.85
N PRO A 228 21.71 -47.67 1.95
CA PRO A 228 21.19 -47.31 3.26
C PRO A 228 20.45 -45.98 3.23
N TYR A 229 19.33 -45.89 3.96
CA TYR A 229 18.49 -44.71 4.00
C TYR A 229 17.86 -44.51 5.38
N ASP A 230 17.53 -43.25 5.64
CA ASP A 230 16.83 -42.82 6.85
C ASP A 230 15.55 -42.07 6.49
N PHE A 231 14.66 -41.94 7.48
CA PHE A 231 13.50 -41.07 7.42
C PHE A 231 13.71 -39.80 8.25
N ILE A 232 13.29 -38.67 7.69
CA ILE A 232 13.23 -37.38 8.37
C ILE A 232 11.85 -36.77 8.17
N SER A 233 11.35 -36.01 9.15
CA SER A 233 10.04 -35.36 9.01
C SER A 233 10.05 -34.30 7.91
N LEU A 234 9.00 -34.27 7.10
CA LEU A 234 8.81 -33.26 6.06
C LEU A 234 8.68 -31.87 6.66
N GLU A 235 8.03 -31.75 7.82
CA GLU A 235 7.89 -30.48 8.55
C GLU A 235 9.25 -29.89 8.94
N TRP A 236 10.16 -30.73 9.45
CA TRP A 236 11.50 -30.27 9.81
C TRP A 236 12.30 -29.88 8.55
N LEU A 237 12.21 -30.68 7.49
CA LEU A 237 12.91 -30.40 6.24
C LEU A 237 12.40 -29.10 5.58
N GLN A 238 11.10 -28.82 5.65
CA GLN A 238 10.51 -27.55 5.20
C GLN A 238 11.04 -26.36 6.01
N LYS A 239 11.11 -26.49 7.34
CA LYS A 239 11.68 -25.44 8.21
C LYS A 239 13.17 -25.24 8.01
N TRP A 240 13.90 -26.29 7.65
CA TRP A 240 15.33 -26.19 7.30
C TRP A 240 15.55 -25.45 5.98
N LEU A 241 14.63 -25.63 5.01
CA LEU A 241 14.64 -24.91 3.73
C LEU A 241 14.18 -23.45 3.88
N ASP A 242 13.40 -23.13 4.91
CA ASP A 242 12.96 -21.77 5.21
C ASP A 242 14.15 -20.91 5.71
N GLU A 243 14.32 -19.73 5.10
CA GLU A 243 15.43 -18.81 5.42
C GLU A 243 15.16 -17.94 6.64
N SER A 244 13.92 -17.87 7.11
CA SER A 244 13.47 -16.92 8.12
C SER A 244 13.92 -17.25 9.55
N THR A 245 14.19 -18.53 9.86
CA THR A 245 14.58 -18.95 11.22
C THR A 245 15.59 -20.10 11.22
N PRO A 246 16.56 -20.12 12.15
CA PRO A 246 17.46 -21.26 12.31
C PRO A 246 16.65 -22.49 12.76
N PRO A 247 16.77 -23.64 12.09
CA PRO A 247 15.95 -24.81 12.37
C PRO A 247 16.28 -25.38 13.75
N LYS A 248 15.22 -25.79 14.48
CA LYS A 248 15.34 -26.50 15.75
C LYS A 248 15.99 -27.88 15.54
N PRO A 249 16.47 -28.56 16.60
CA PRO A 249 16.91 -29.95 16.51
C PRO A 249 15.85 -30.86 15.88
N ILE A 250 16.29 -31.92 15.19
CA ILE A 250 15.39 -32.86 14.51
C ILE A 250 14.51 -33.57 15.54
N ASP A 251 13.20 -33.60 15.30
CA ASP A 251 12.25 -34.30 16.16
C ASP A 251 11.32 -35.18 15.32
N ASN A 252 11.47 -36.49 15.49
CA ASN A 252 10.63 -37.49 14.81
C ASN A 252 9.63 -38.17 15.76
N THR A 253 9.52 -37.73 17.01
CA THR A 253 8.71 -38.39 18.05
C THR A 253 7.24 -38.49 17.68
N ALA A 254 6.69 -37.45 17.03
CA ALA A 254 5.30 -37.41 16.56
C ALA A 254 4.96 -38.46 15.49
N CYS A 255 5.97 -39.07 14.87
CA CYS A 255 5.79 -40.07 13.82
C CYS A 255 5.98 -41.51 14.33
N LEU A 256 6.23 -41.69 15.64
CA LEU A 256 6.42 -43.01 16.23
C LEU A 256 5.10 -43.65 16.63
N CYS A 257 5.03 -44.97 16.53
CA CYS A 257 4.02 -45.77 17.21
C CYS A 257 4.43 -46.01 18.68
N SER A 258 3.54 -46.60 19.47
CA SER A 258 3.79 -46.96 20.88
C SER A 258 5.00 -47.89 21.09
N HIS A 259 5.52 -48.52 20.04
CA HIS A 259 6.71 -49.37 20.07
C HIS A 259 8.01 -48.64 19.71
N GLY A 260 7.99 -47.30 19.57
CA GLY A 260 9.17 -46.50 19.22
C GLY A 260 9.63 -46.67 17.76
N LYS A 261 8.74 -47.18 16.89
CA LYS A 261 9.00 -47.40 15.45
C LYS A 261 8.17 -46.45 14.59
N LEU A 262 8.55 -46.19 13.34
CA LEU A 262 7.78 -45.35 12.43
C LEU A 262 6.37 -45.91 12.22
N HIS A 263 5.35 -45.09 12.49
CA HIS A 263 3.95 -45.48 12.31
C HIS A 263 3.59 -45.57 10.81
N PRO A 264 2.99 -46.67 10.31
CA PRO A 264 2.67 -46.83 8.89
C PRO A 264 1.86 -45.68 8.29
N ASP A 265 0.82 -45.21 9.01
CA ASP A 265 -0.03 -44.09 8.55
C ASP A 265 0.67 -42.72 8.55
N LYS A 266 1.89 -42.63 9.12
CA LYS A 266 2.68 -41.40 9.19
C LYS A 266 3.83 -41.39 8.19
N ILE A 267 3.97 -42.44 7.36
CA ILE A 267 4.99 -42.52 6.31
C ILE A 267 4.86 -41.35 5.32
N SER A 268 3.63 -40.91 5.02
CA SER A 268 3.37 -39.77 4.13
C SER A 268 3.89 -38.43 4.66
N LEU A 269 4.17 -38.33 5.96
CA LEU A 269 4.74 -37.15 6.61
C LEU A 269 6.28 -37.20 6.69
N MET A 270 6.88 -38.28 6.19
CA MET A 270 8.32 -38.52 6.24
C MET A 270 8.92 -38.51 4.85
N LYS A 271 10.14 -37.99 4.75
CA LYS A 271 10.97 -38.08 3.55
C LYS A 271 12.03 -39.15 3.75
N ARG A 272 12.13 -40.08 2.79
CA ARG A 272 13.27 -41.00 2.66
C ARG A 272 14.48 -40.22 2.15
N ILE A 273 15.56 -40.20 2.92
CA ILE A 273 16.81 -39.51 2.59
C ILE A 273 18.00 -40.48 2.62
N SER A 274 19.06 -40.16 1.86
CA SER A 274 20.30 -40.92 1.91
C SER A 274 20.94 -40.87 3.30
N GLU A 275 21.63 -41.94 3.70
CA GLU A 275 22.36 -42.00 4.98
C GLU A 275 23.37 -40.86 5.12
N TYR A 276 24.04 -40.47 4.03
CA TYR A 276 24.97 -39.34 4.00
C TYR A 276 24.30 -38.02 4.41
N VAL A 277 23.14 -37.71 3.83
CA VAL A 277 22.41 -36.48 4.14
C VAL A 277 21.81 -36.54 5.55
N ALA A 278 21.37 -37.72 5.99
CA ALA A 278 20.94 -37.91 7.37
C ALA A 278 22.08 -37.65 8.36
N ASP A 279 23.26 -38.23 8.13
CA ASP A 279 24.45 -38.00 8.95
C ASP A 279 24.80 -36.51 9.03
N PHE A 280 24.76 -35.81 7.90
CA PHE A 280 24.98 -34.37 7.86
C PHE A 280 23.97 -33.64 8.75
N PHE A 281 22.67 -33.91 8.61
CA PHE A 281 21.64 -33.25 9.39
C PHE A 281 21.74 -33.54 10.89
N TYR A 282 21.89 -34.81 11.29
CA TYR A 282 21.99 -35.18 12.71
C TYR A 282 23.30 -34.68 13.35
N ARG A 283 24.42 -34.61 12.62
CA ARG A 283 25.67 -34.02 13.15
C ARG A 283 25.59 -32.51 13.33
N ARG A 284 24.94 -31.82 12.39
CA ARG A 284 24.88 -30.34 12.36
C ARG A 284 23.80 -29.77 13.28
N TYR A 285 22.62 -30.38 13.30
CA TYR A 285 21.43 -29.86 13.99
C TYR A 285 21.04 -30.68 15.23
N GLY A 286 21.56 -31.90 15.38
CA GLY A 286 21.21 -32.78 16.50
C GLY A 286 19.75 -33.24 16.48
N GLY A 287 19.31 -33.85 17.57
CA GLY A 287 17.93 -34.30 17.76
C GLY A 287 17.73 -35.82 17.66
N GLY A 288 16.48 -36.26 17.58
CA GLY A 288 16.10 -37.67 17.51
C GLY A 288 14.59 -37.92 17.66
N PRO A 289 14.16 -39.19 17.63
CA PRO A 289 14.97 -40.37 17.34
C PRO A 289 15.29 -40.52 15.85
N ARG A 290 16.47 -41.07 15.55
CA ARG A 290 16.91 -41.34 14.18
C ARG A 290 16.25 -42.59 13.63
N LEU A 291 15.65 -42.47 12.45
CA LEU A 291 14.82 -43.51 11.87
C LEU A 291 15.50 -44.16 10.65
N ASN A 292 16.34 -45.17 10.88
CA ASN A 292 16.97 -45.97 9.81
C ASN A 292 16.03 -47.03 9.19
N GLY A 293 16.38 -47.53 8.00
CA GLY A 293 15.57 -48.48 7.22
C GLY A 293 15.15 -49.79 7.90
N ASN A 294 15.69 -50.13 9.07
CA ASN A 294 15.39 -51.37 9.82
C ASN A 294 14.19 -51.24 10.79
N ILE A 295 13.46 -50.11 10.75
CA ILE A 295 12.48 -49.76 11.80
C ILE A 295 11.02 -50.03 11.37
N LEU A 296 10.75 -50.47 10.15
CA LEU A 296 9.39 -50.87 9.74
C LEU A 296 9.01 -52.22 10.39
N SER A 297 7.91 -52.27 11.14
CA SER A 297 7.44 -53.51 11.78
C SER A 297 6.98 -54.53 10.73
N LYS A 298 7.60 -55.73 10.72
CA LYS A 298 7.18 -56.86 9.90
C LYS A 298 5.80 -57.37 10.33
N SER A 299 4.73 -56.86 9.71
CA SER A 299 3.38 -57.45 9.77
C SER A 299 2.89 -57.73 8.33
N PRO A 300 2.72 -59.01 7.91
CA PRO A 300 2.53 -59.39 6.49
C PRO A 300 1.18 -59.03 5.83
N GLY A 301 0.23 -58.40 6.52
CA GLY A 301 -1.14 -58.21 6.01
C GLY A 301 -1.43 -56.91 5.24
N MET A 302 -0.59 -55.88 5.38
CA MET A 302 -0.77 -54.57 4.72
C MET A 302 0.12 -54.39 3.47
N TRP A 303 0.86 -55.43 3.09
CA TRP A 303 1.93 -55.34 2.08
C TRP A 303 1.40 -55.23 0.64
N PHE A 304 0.25 -55.83 0.32
CA PHE A 304 -0.23 -55.87 -1.07
C PHE A 304 -0.93 -54.59 -1.53
N GLY A 305 -1.53 -53.83 -0.61
CA GLY A 305 -2.08 -52.50 -0.92
C GLY A 305 -0.98 -51.48 -1.10
N ALA A 306 -0.07 -51.37 -0.13
CA ALA A 306 0.99 -50.35 -0.15
C ALA A 306 2.01 -50.57 -1.27
N LEU A 307 2.30 -51.81 -1.69
CA LEU A 307 3.19 -52.08 -2.83
C LEU A 307 2.51 -51.78 -4.18
N PHE A 308 1.20 -51.99 -4.33
CA PHE A 308 0.47 -51.63 -5.56
C PHE A 308 0.27 -50.10 -5.67
N TRP A 309 -0.01 -49.44 -4.55
CA TRP A 309 0.04 -47.97 -4.45
C TRP A 309 1.46 -47.43 -4.65
N SER A 310 2.50 -48.14 -4.16
CA SER A 310 3.91 -47.82 -4.43
C SER A 310 4.27 -48.00 -5.91
N GLN A 311 3.73 -49.02 -6.60
CA GLN A 311 4.01 -49.29 -8.01
C GLN A 311 3.37 -48.22 -8.94
N LEU A 312 2.22 -47.65 -8.55
CA LEU A 312 1.58 -46.52 -9.24
C LEU A 312 2.14 -45.15 -8.80
N CYS A 313 2.68 -45.05 -7.59
CA CYS A 313 3.53 -43.93 -7.15
C CYS A 313 4.96 -43.99 -7.72
N PHE A 314 5.27 -44.97 -8.59
CA PHE A 314 6.61 -45.19 -9.17
C PHE A 314 6.85 -44.48 -10.51
N GLU A 315 5.86 -43.76 -11.05
CA GLU A 315 6.05 -42.85 -12.19
C GLU A 315 5.78 -41.35 -11.88
N PRO A 316 6.38 -40.73 -10.83
CA PRO A 316 6.62 -39.29 -10.82
C PRO A 316 7.79 -38.92 -11.75
N SER A 317 8.60 -39.91 -12.14
CA SER A 317 9.76 -39.77 -13.03
C SER A 317 9.38 -39.22 -14.40
N PHE A 318 8.16 -39.49 -14.88
CA PHE A 318 7.67 -38.94 -16.15
C PHE A 318 7.25 -37.46 -16.09
N ILE A 319 6.93 -36.92 -14.90
CA ILE A 319 6.52 -35.51 -14.73
C ILE A 319 7.67 -34.68 -14.10
N ILE A 320 8.69 -35.31 -13.52
CA ILE A 320 9.87 -34.63 -12.97
C ILE A 320 11.08 -35.01 -13.81
N ILE A 321 11.38 -34.21 -14.83
CA ILE A 321 12.71 -34.25 -15.44
C ILE A 321 13.68 -33.50 -14.51
N THR A 322 14.61 -34.29 -13.98
CA THR A 322 15.98 -33.95 -13.63
C THR A 322 16.50 -32.83 -14.51
N LEU A 323 16.99 -31.74 -13.90
CA LEU A 323 17.85 -30.73 -14.51
C LEU A 323 18.64 -31.33 -15.68
N PHE A 324 18.39 -30.85 -16.90
CA PHE A 324 19.23 -30.87 -18.11
C PHE A 324 18.37 -31.02 -19.37
N GLN A 325 17.66 -29.95 -19.75
CA GLN A 325 17.45 -29.44 -21.12
C GLN A 325 16.47 -28.26 -21.07
N ASN A 326 16.70 -27.24 -21.92
CA ASN A 326 15.92 -25.99 -21.98
C ASN A 326 14.48 -26.16 -22.51
N ASP A 327 13.97 -27.39 -22.64
CA ASP A 327 12.74 -27.72 -23.38
C ASP A 327 11.63 -28.24 -22.43
N GLY A 328 11.13 -27.37 -21.55
CA GLY A 328 10.02 -27.69 -20.63
C GLY A 328 9.01 -26.56 -20.49
N PHE A 329 7.86 -26.84 -19.87
CA PHE A 329 6.76 -25.88 -19.70
C PHE A 329 6.38 -25.71 -18.23
N TRP A 330 6.02 -24.49 -17.83
CA TRP A 330 5.47 -24.20 -16.51
C TRP A 330 4.03 -24.67 -16.43
N VAL A 331 3.75 -25.46 -15.40
CA VAL A 331 2.41 -25.92 -15.07
C VAL A 331 2.09 -25.63 -13.61
N GLY A 332 0.89 -25.13 -13.35
CA GLY A 332 0.39 -24.87 -12.01
C GLY A 332 0.26 -26.11 -11.14
N LYS A 333 0.64 -25.99 -9.86
CA LYS A 333 0.58 -27.10 -8.90
C LYS A 333 -0.86 -27.45 -8.54
N ALA A 334 -1.80 -26.50 -8.59
CA ALA A 334 -3.22 -26.81 -8.40
C ALA A 334 -3.75 -27.57 -9.62
N SER A 335 -3.46 -27.08 -10.82
CA SER A 335 -3.76 -27.77 -12.08
C SER A 335 -3.18 -29.20 -12.13
N LEU A 336 -1.93 -29.42 -11.70
CA LEU A 336 -1.33 -30.75 -11.62
C LEU A 336 -1.91 -31.65 -10.51
N ARG A 337 -2.67 -31.12 -9.56
CA ARG A 337 -3.40 -31.91 -8.56
C ARG A 337 -4.78 -32.32 -9.08
N SER A 338 -5.46 -31.43 -9.80
CA SER A 338 -6.82 -31.63 -10.30
C SER A 338 -6.91 -32.15 -11.74
N TRP A 339 -5.80 -32.24 -12.50
CA TRP A 339 -5.83 -32.59 -13.93
C TRP A 339 -6.59 -33.87 -14.27
N ARG A 340 -6.58 -34.89 -13.39
CA ARG A 340 -7.32 -36.13 -13.62
C ARG A 340 -8.83 -35.91 -13.57
N GLN A 341 -9.29 -35.08 -12.64
CA GLN A 341 -10.70 -34.74 -12.50
C GLN A 341 -11.15 -33.87 -13.67
N LEU A 342 -10.40 -32.82 -14.00
CA LEU A 342 -10.69 -31.91 -15.11
C LEU A 342 -10.72 -32.63 -16.47
N ALA A 343 -9.83 -33.61 -16.67
CA ALA A 343 -9.82 -34.41 -17.91
C ALA A 343 -11.03 -35.36 -18.01
N LEU A 344 -11.55 -35.86 -16.88
CA LEU A 344 -12.74 -36.74 -16.86
C LEU A 344 -14.03 -35.93 -17.07
N GLU A 345 -14.10 -34.70 -16.54
CA GLU A 345 -15.24 -33.80 -16.75
C GLU A 345 -15.37 -33.41 -18.22
N GLN A 346 -14.27 -33.11 -18.92
CA GLN A 346 -14.27 -32.82 -20.36
C GLN A 346 -14.67 -34.01 -21.25
N LEU A 347 -14.34 -35.23 -20.85
CA LEU A 347 -14.77 -36.43 -21.57
C LEU A 347 -16.28 -36.68 -21.39
N ASN A 348 -16.82 -36.43 -20.19
CA ASN A 348 -18.26 -36.53 -19.93
C ASN A 348 -19.07 -35.44 -20.67
N GLU A 349 -18.52 -34.23 -20.85
CA GLU A 349 -19.15 -33.18 -21.69
C GLU A 349 -19.13 -33.56 -23.18
N GLN A 350 -18.04 -34.16 -23.66
CA GLN A 350 -17.94 -34.64 -25.05
C GLN A 350 -18.91 -35.80 -25.33
N ASP A 351 -19.07 -36.73 -24.39
CA ASP A 351 -20.04 -37.84 -24.47
C ASP A 351 -21.50 -37.34 -24.37
N ALA A 352 -21.75 -36.22 -23.68
CA ALA A 352 -23.07 -35.59 -23.59
C ALA A 352 -23.47 -34.87 -24.90
N GLU A 353 -22.53 -34.19 -25.57
CA GLU A 353 -22.76 -33.59 -26.89
C GLU A 353 -22.95 -34.66 -27.98
N ASP A 354 -22.24 -35.78 -27.90
CA ASP A 354 -22.39 -36.91 -28.83
C ASP A 354 -23.69 -37.72 -28.58
N ALA A 355 -24.20 -37.74 -27.36
CA ALA A 355 -25.47 -38.40 -27.01
C ALA A 355 -26.72 -37.62 -27.47
N GLU A 356 -26.67 -36.30 -27.62
CA GLU A 356 -27.79 -35.51 -28.17
C GLU A 356 -27.96 -35.65 -29.69
N HIS A 357 -26.99 -36.23 -30.40
CA HIS A 357 -27.06 -36.46 -31.85
C HIS A 357 -27.42 -37.90 -32.25
N SER A 358 -27.66 -38.81 -31.30
CA SER A 358 -28.05 -40.18 -31.61
C SER A 358 -29.17 -40.70 -30.71
N ASN A 359 -30.36 -40.75 -31.33
CA ASN A 359 -31.58 -41.53 -31.03
C ASN A 359 -32.78 -40.90 -30.31
N GLY A 360 -33.94 -41.12 -30.96
CA GLY A 360 -35.26 -40.73 -30.48
C GLY A 360 -35.96 -41.77 -29.60
N LYS A 361 -36.92 -41.25 -28.82
CA LYS A 361 -38.08 -41.88 -28.15
C LYS A 361 -37.95 -43.34 -27.66
N MET A 362 -37.98 -43.54 -26.33
CA MET A 362 -39.12 -44.14 -25.61
C MET A 362 -39.01 -44.02 -24.07
N ASN A 363 -40.18 -44.02 -23.41
CA ASN A 363 -40.48 -43.77 -21.99
C ASN A 363 -39.80 -44.71 -20.96
N GLY A 364 -39.57 -44.18 -19.74
CA GLY A 364 -39.42 -44.97 -18.51
C GLY A 364 -39.16 -44.11 -17.28
N ASN A 365 -40.16 -43.97 -16.41
CA ASN A 365 -40.16 -43.21 -15.15
C ASN A 365 -39.45 -43.99 -14.03
N ALA A 366 -38.52 -43.37 -13.27
CA ALA A 366 -38.14 -43.82 -11.92
C ALA A 366 -37.48 -42.68 -11.13
N GLN A 367 -38.18 -42.24 -10.08
CA GLN A 367 -37.73 -41.32 -9.04
C GLN A 367 -36.82 -42.03 -8.02
N ASN A 368 -35.78 -41.33 -7.53
CA ASN A 368 -35.41 -41.11 -6.11
C ASN A 368 -33.90 -40.79 -6.05
N LYS A 369 -33.50 -39.54 -5.78
CA LYS A 369 -33.39 -38.86 -4.46
C LYS A 369 -32.05 -39.16 -3.78
N ASP A 370 -31.14 -38.18 -3.80
CA ASP A 370 -30.52 -37.70 -2.56
C ASP A 370 -29.98 -36.27 -2.73
N GLU A 371 -30.83 -35.33 -2.31
CA GLU A 371 -30.52 -33.93 -2.03
C GLU A 371 -29.76 -33.90 -0.69
N SER A 372 -28.43 -33.93 -0.71
CA SER A 372 -27.63 -33.55 0.47
C SER A 372 -26.16 -33.28 0.12
N ASN A 373 -25.88 -32.30 -0.74
CA ASN A 373 -24.54 -31.69 -0.74
C ASN A 373 -24.44 -30.29 -1.36
N GLU A 374 -25.55 -29.54 -1.44
CA GLU A 374 -25.56 -28.19 -2.05
C GLU A 374 -25.09 -27.06 -1.12
N GLU A 375 -24.78 -27.34 0.15
CA GLU A 375 -24.35 -26.31 1.11
C GLU A 375 -22.89 -26.51 1.54
N LYS A 376 -21.95 -26.33 0.59
CA LYS A 376 -20.52 -26.00 0.87
C LYS A 376 -19.65 -25.75 -0.36
N ARG A 377 -20.20 -25.24 -1.46
CA ARG A 377 -19.36 -24.65 -2.53
C ARG A 377 -19.22 -23.15 -2.23
N GLU A 378 -18.31 -22.84 -1.31
CA GLU A 378 -17.70 -21.51 -1.29
C GLU A 378 -16.99 -21.32 -2.64
N GLU A 379 -16.97 -20.07 -3.12
CA GLU A 379 -16.57 -19.58 -4.44
C GLU A 379 -15.13 -20.00 -4.86
N GLU A 380 -14.89 -21.28 -5.14
CA GLU A 380 -13.77 -21.70 -5.98
C GLU A 380 -14.16 -21.40 -7.42
N GLU A 381 -13.62 -20.31 -7.97
CA GLU A 381 -13.64 -20.07 -9.42
C GLU A 381 -13.18 -21.36 -10.11
N GLU A 382 -14.04 -21.98 -10.92
CA GLU A 382 -13.70 -23.14 -11.75
C GLU A 382 -12.66 -22.70 -12.79
N LEU A 383 -11.38 -22.64 -12.37
CA LEU A 383 -10.26 -22.27 -13.21
C LEU A 383 -9.99 -23.41 -14.19
N ASN A 384 -9.86 -23.09 -15.47
CA ASN A 384 -9.46 -24.08 -16.45
C ASN A 384 -8.00 -24.49 -16.22
N PHE A 385 -7.64 -25.65 -16.78
CA PHE A 385 -6.29 -26.19 -16.64
C PHE A 385 -5.21 -25.15 -17.02
N ASN A 386 -4.27 -24.94 -16.10
CA ASN A 386 -3.14 -24.02 -16.16
C ASN A 386 -3.45 -22.51 -16.06
N GLU A 387 -4.70 -22.13 -15.77
CA GLU A 387 -5.07 -20.73 -15.49
C GLU A 387 -4.63 -20.27 -14.09
N ASP A 388 -4.37 -21.21 -13.17
CA ASP A 388 -3.88 -20.96 -11.80
C ASP A 388 -2.50 -20.27 -11.73
N ILE A 389 -1.78 -20.20 -12.85
CA ILE A 389 -0.49 -19.52 -12.97
C ILE A 389 -0.53 -18.31 -13.90
N VAL A 390 -1.71 -17.89 -14.35
CA VAL A 390 -1.93 -16.68 -15.14
C VAL A 390 -2.25 -15.53 -14.21
N CYS A 391 -1.52 -14.42 -14.33
CA CYS A 391 -1.84 -13.20 -13.59
C CYS A 391 -3.03 -12.46 -14.25
N PRO A 392 -3.64 -11.46 -13.58
CA PRO A 392 -4.73 -10.66 -14.14
C PRO A 392 -4.39 -9.93 -15.46
N HIS A 393 -3.09 -9.74 -15.75
CA HIS A 393 -2.61 -9.15 -17.00
C HIS A 393 -2.50 -10.17 -18.16
N GLY A 394 -2.90 -11.42 -17.93
CA GLY A 394 -2.88 -12.50 -18.93
C GLY A 394 -1.50 -13.12 -19.16
N ASP A 395 -0.52 -12.86 -18.28
CA ASP A 395 0.85 -13.33 -18.41
C ASP A 395 1.25 -14.20 -17.21
N LEU A 396 2.45 -14.80 -17.24
CA LEU A 396 2.89 -15.71 -16.19
C LEU A 396 2.98 -15.02 -14.82
N CYS A 397 2.34 -15.59 -13.78
CA CYS A 397 2.33 -15.00 -12.44
C CYS A 397 3.73 -14.96 -11.79
N ILE A 398 3.90 -14.08 -10.80
CA ILE A 398 5.15 -13.89 -10.06
C ILE A 398 5.42 -15.01 -9.03
N SER A 399 4.39 -15.74 -8.62
CA SER A 399 4.46 -16.79 -7.60
C SER A 399 5.13 -18.07 -8.12
N GLU A 400 6.46 -18.12 -8.06
CA GLU A 400 7.23 -19.28 -8.53
C GLU A 400 6.91 -20.57 -7.73
N ASN A 401 6.50 -20.41 -6.46
CA ASN A 401 6.17 -21.51 -5.58
C ASN A 401 4.90 -22.26 -5.98
N GLU A 402 4.03 -21.69 -6.81
CA GLU A 402 2.77 -22.31 -7.22
C GLU A 402 2.88 -23.04 -8.56
N ARG A 403 4.05 -23.06 -9.19
CA ARG A 403 4.27 -23.70 -10.50
C ARG A 403 5.41 -24.72 -10.49
N ARG A 404 5.46 -25.58 -11.51
CA ARG A 404 6.55 -26.54 -11.73
C ARG A 404 6.83 -26.72 -13.21
N VAL A 405 8.08 -26.98 -13.57
CA VAL A 405 8.43 -27.39 -14.93
C VAL A 405 8.02 -28.84 -15.16
N VAL A 406 7.32 -29.10 -16.26
CA VAL A 406 7.07 -30.43 -16.81
C VAL A 406 7.83 -30.59 -18.12
N SER A 407 8.13 -31.84 -18.48
CA SER A 407 8.79 -32.14 -19.76
C SER A 407 7.89 -31.77 -20.95
N LYS A 408 8.50 -31.44 -22.10
CA LYS A 408 7.75 -31.25 -23.35
C LYS A 408 6.82 -32.42 -23.66
N GLU A 409 7.28 -33.66 -23.51
CA GLU A 409 6.44 -34.85 -23.74
C GLU A 409 5.24 -34.96 -22.79
N ALA A 410 5.40 -34.57 -21.52
CA ALA A 410 4.31 -34.52 -20.57
C ALA A 410 3.33 -33.38 -20.90
N TRP A 411 3.84 -32.23 -21.33
CA TRP A 411 3.01 -31.09 -21.75
C TRP A 411 2.16 -31.41 -22.98
N GLU A 412 2.74 -32.05 -24.01
CA GLU A 412 1.99 -32.47 -25.21
C GLU A 412 0.83 -33.42 -24.87
N LYS A 413 1.03 -34.33 -23.92
CA LYS A 413 -0.04 -35.20 -23.42
C LYS A 413 -1.12 -34.42 -22.67
N LEU A 414 -0.74 -33.44 -21.85
CA LEU A 414 -1.70 -32.58 -21.15
C LEU A 414 -2.48 -31.69 -22.12
N LYS A 415 -1.85 -31.18 -23.18
CA LYS A 415 -2.49 -30.39 -24.26
C LYS A 415 -3.52 -31.18 -25.05
N GLN A 416 -3.41 -32.50 -25.15
CA GLN A 416 -4.42 -33.34 -25.80
C GLN A 416 -5.75 -33.33 -25.03
N TYR A 417 -5.69 -33.28 -23.71
CA TYR A 417 -6.88 -33.13 -22.87
C TYR A 417 -7.30 -31.66 -22.80
N PHE A 418 -6.35 -30.72 -22.63
CA PHE A 418 -6.64 -29.30 -22.40
C PHE A 418 -6.11 -28.39 -23.54
N PRO A 419 -6.75 -28.37 -24.73
CA PRO A 419 -6.22 -27.65 -25.89
C PRO A 419 -6.17 -26.13 -25.69
N LYS A 420 -7.10 -25.58 -24.88
CA LYS A 420 -7.21 -24.15 -24.56
C LYS A 420 -6.29 -23.70 -23.41
N ALA A 421 -5.56 -24.62 -22.78
CA ALA A 421 -4.71 -24.28 -21.64
C ALA A 421 -3.62 -23.26 -22.02
N PRO A 422 -3.45 -22.18 -21.22
CA PRO A 422 -2.35 -21.24 -21.35
C PRO A 422 -1.00 -21.95 -21.32
N GLU A 423 -0.07 -21.53 -22.19
CA GLU A 423 1.24 -22.17 -22.35
C GLU A 423 2.38 -21.22 -22.00
N PHE A 424 3.27 -21.68 -21.12
CA PHE A 424 4.42 -20.91 -20.68
C PHE A 424 5.68 -21.77 -20.74
N PRO A 425 6.61 -21.51 -21.67
CA PRO A 425 7.90 -22.20 -21.71
C PRO A 425 8.73 -21.91 -20.45
N ASN A 426 9.66 -22.80 -20.07
CA ASN A 426 10.43 -22.64 -18.83
C ASN A 426 11.26 -21.35 -18.76
N ASN A 427 11.61 -20.78 -19.92
CA ASN A 427 12.42 -19.57 -20.07
C ASN A 427 11.57 -18.30 -20.06
N LYS A 428 10.24 -18.42 -20.00
CA LYS A 428 9.33 -17.29 -19.93
C LYS A 428 9.52 -16.55 -18.60
N GLU A 429 9.81 -15.26 -18.68
CA GLU A 429 9.86 -14.40 -17.50
C GLU A 429 8.45 -14.14 -16.94
N CYS A 430 8.33 -14.00 -15.61
CA CYS A 430 7.08 -13.59 -14.98
C CYS A 430 6.70 -12.16 -15.40
N CYS A 431 5.41 -11.87 -15.35
CA CYS A 431 4.80 -10.59 -15.70
C CYS A 431 5.57 -9.38 -15.12
N SER A 432 6.06 -8.51 -16.00
CA SER A 432 6.81 -7.31 -15.62
C SER A 432 5.97 -6.32 -14.81
N GLN A 433 4.67 -6.18 -15.13
CA GLN A 433 3.75 -5.31 -14.39
C GLN A 433 3.55 -5.81 -12.95
N CYS A 434 3.37 -7.12 -12.74
CA CYS A 434 3.27 -7.68 -11.39
C CYS A 434 4.58 -7.53 -10.60
N LYS A 435 5.75 -7.68 -11.24
CA LYS A 435 7.05 -7.46 -10.59
C LYS A 435 7.28 -6.01 -10.16
N ILE A 436 6.77 -5.05 -10.94
CA ILE A 436 6.84 -3.63 -10.59
C ILE A 436 5.94 -3.37 -9.37
N LEU A 437 4.68 -3.83 -9.42
CA LEU A 437 3.73 -3.65 -8.30
C LEU A 437 4.17 -4.34 -7.01
N GLU A 438 4.78 -5.52 -7.08
CA GLU A 438 5.33 -6.22 -5.91
C GLU A 438 6.48 -5.42 -5.29
N ARG A 439 7.42 -4.94 -6.11
CA ARG A 439 8.53 -4.10 -5.64
C ARG A 439 8.03 -2.80 -5.02
N GLU A 440 7.11 -2.10 -5.68
CA GLU A 440 6.49 -0.87 -5.16
C GLU A 440 5.75 -1.16 -3.84
N GLY A 441 5.08 -2.31 -3.72
CA GLY A 441 4.41 -2.75 -2.49
C GLY A 441 5.40 -2.99 -1.35
N GLU A 442 6.50 -3.69 -1.61
CA GLU A 442 7.57 -3.96 -0.63
C GLU A 442 8.27 -2.68 -0.18
N GLU A 443 8.58 -1.78 -1.13
CA GLU A 443 9.20 -0.48 -0.85
C GLU A 443 8.28 0.39 0.01
N ASN A 444 6.98 0.45 -0.32
CA ASN A 444 5.97 1.14 0.50
C ASN A 444 5.82 0.53 1.89
N GLU A 445 5.83 -0.80 2.01
CA GLU A 445 5.76 -1.49 3.30
C GLU A 445 6.98 -1.17 4.18
N ALA A 446 8.17 -1.15 3.58
CA ALA A 446 9.41 -0.78 4.25
C ALA A 446 9.40 0.68 4.71
N LEU A 447 8.94 1.59 3.84
CA LEU A 447 8.78 3.01 4.15
C LEU A 447 7.81 3.23 5.33
N HIS A 448 6.65 2.57 5.31
CA HIS A 448 5.69 2.65 6.41
C HIS A 448 6.27 2.13 7.74
N LYS A 449 7.01 1.01 7.70
CA LYS A 449 7.68 0.46 8.88
C LYS A 449 8.72 1.43 9.44
N MET A 450 9.52 2.05 8.58
CA MET A 450 10.52 3.04 8.97
C MET A 450 9.86 4.25 9.63
N MET A 451 8.85 4.84 8.97
CA MET A 451 8.11 6.00 9.49
C MET A 451 7.42 5.70 10.83
N ALA A 452 6.77 4.54 10.97
CA ALA A 452 6.15 4.14 12.23
C ALA A 452 7.18 4.03 13.36
N SER A 453 8.37 3.49 13.08
CA SER A 453 9.46 3.36 14.05
C SER A 453 10.01 4.74 14.49
N GLU A 454 10.24 5.64 13.55
CA GLU A 454 10.71 7.00 13.81
C GLU A 454 9.69 7.80 14.64
N GLN A 455 8.41 7.79 14.24
CA GLN A 455 7.34 8.47 14.96
C GLN A 455 7.16 7.91 16.37
N LYS A 456 7.22 6.59 16.54
CA LYS A 456 7.13 5.94 17.86
C LYS A 456 8.28 6.36 18.78
N THR A 457 9.49 6.44 18.24
CA THR A 457 10.69 6.83 18.99
C THR A 457 10.61 8.31 19.39
N SER A 458 10.19 9.17 18.46
CA SER A 458 10.04 10.61 18.68
C SER A 458 8.92 10.97 19.66
N LEU A 459 7.82 10.20 19.67
CA LEU A 459 6.62 10.47 20.46
C LEU A 459 6.29 9.31 21.43
N GLN A 460 7.32 8.75 22.07
CA GLN A 460 7.19 7.53 22.89
C GLN A 460 6.17 7.66 24.03
N ASN A 461 6.13 8.81 24.70
CA ASN A 461 5.21 9.05 25.81
C ASN A 461 3.77 9.22 25.32
N LEU A 462 3.56 9.93 24.22
CA LEU A 462 2.25 10.04 23.57
C LEU A 462 1.76 8.68 23.04
N PHE A 463 2.64 7.81 22.53
CA PHE A 463 2.25 6.47 22.06
C PHE A 463 1.77 5.56 23.19
N HIS A 464 2.49 5.56 24.33
CA HIS A 464 2.16 4.71 25.48
C HIS A 464 1.18 5.35 26.47
N ASP A 465 0.71 6.57 26.18
CA ASP A 465 -0.14 7.35 27.08
C ASP A 465 0.49 7.63 28.44
N LYS A 466 1.82 7.80 28.47
CA LYS A 466 2.60 8.02 29.70
C LYS A 466 2.82 9.49 29.96
N CYS A 467 2.85 9.87 31.24
CA CYS A 467 3.15 11.22 31.72
C CYS A 467 2.33 12.30 31.00
N ARG A 468 1.01 12.10 30.85
CA ARG A 468 0.15 13.09 30.18
C ARG A 468 -0.12 14.29 31.09
N PRO A 469 -0.12 15.52 30.56
CA PRO A 469 -0.48 16.69 31.35
C PRO A 469 -1.97 16.64 31.69
N CYS A 470 -2.35 17.19 32.85
CA CYS A 470 -3.73 17.26 33.32
C CYS A 470 -4.09 18.72 33.65
N LEU A 471 -5.22 19.21 33.12
CA LEU A 471 -5.67 20.58 33.37
C LEU A 471 -6.12 20.78 34.83
N GLY A 472 -6.63 19.75 35.50
CA GLY A 472 -7.03 19.81 36.91
C GLY A 472 -5.84 19.94 37.88
N SER A 473 -4.64 19.53 37.47
CA SER A 473 -3.39 19.65 38.21
C SER A 473 -2.30 20.17 37.28
N TRP A 474 -2.37 21.47 36.96
CA TRP A 474 -1.53 22.06 35.92
C TRP A 474 -0.03 21.89 36.22
N PRO A 475 0.80 21.46 35.24
CA PRO A 475 2.23 21.24 35.44
C PRO A 475 3.00 22.48 35.91
N GLN A 476 3.96 22.32 36.83
CA GLN A 476 4.82 23.45 37.24
C GLN A 476 5.88 23.82 36.20
N GLU A 477 6.19 22.90 35.28
CA GLU A 477 7.29 23.02 34.31
C GLU A 477 6.95 23.88 33.10
N THR A 478 5.68 24.23 32.89
CA THR A 478 5.24 25.02 31.74
C THR A 478 3.96 25.78 32.03
N ASP A 479 3.81 26.96 31.43
CA ASP A 479 2.57 27.72 31.43
C ASP A 479 1.75 27.50 30.16
N GLU A 480 2.19 26.60 29.28
CA GLU A 480 1.59 26.38 27.96
C GLU A 480 1.38 24.90 27.68
N LEU A 481 0.21 24.56 27.15
CA LEU A 481 -0.12 23.23 26.67
C LEU A 481 -0.76 23.31 25.30
N TYR A 482 -0.59 22.25 24.51
CA TYR A 482 -1.20 22.16 23.18
C TYR A 482 -2.31 21.12 23.19
N ILE A 483 -3.27 21.29 22.29
CA ILE A 483 -4.36 20.33 22.08
C ILE A 483 -4.29 19.76 20.68
N VAL A 484 -4.47 18.45 20.60
CA VAL A 484 -4.84 17.75 19.36
C VAL A 484 -6.12 16.95 19.56
N SER A 485 -6.77 16.58 18.47
CA SER A 485 -7.91 15.67 18.53
C SER A 485 -7.49 14.29 19.04
N GLN A 486 -8.27 13.71 19.95
CA GLN A 486 -8.05 12.34 20.42
C GLN A 486 -8.15 11.33 19.26
N PHE A 487 -9.01 11.59 18.28
CA PHE A 487 -9.16 10.77 17.08
C PHE A 487 -7.83 10.65 16.31
N PHE A 488 -7.10 11.76 16.16
CA PHE A 488 -5.78 11.75 15.53
C PHE A 488 -4.82 10.81 16.29
N VAL A 489 -4.76 10.92 17.62
CA VAL A 489 -3.87 10.09 18.44
C VAL A 489 -4.22 8.60 18.31
N GLU A 490 -5.50 8.27 18.20
CA GLU A 490 -5.97 6.89 18.00
C GLU A 490 -5.58 6.32 16.64
N GLU A 491 -5.84 7.05 15.55
CA GLU A 491 -5.47 6.63 14.19
C GLU A 491 -3.95 6.53 14.04
N TRP A 492 -3.21 7.50 14.59
CA TRP A 492 -1.75 7.46 14.62
C TRP A 492 -1.22 6.24 15.38
N ARG A 493 -1.78 5.94 16.57
CA ARG A 493 -1.42 4.72 17.33
C ARG A 493 -1.76 3.44 16.56
N LYS A 494 -2.86 3.39 15.80
CA LYS A 494 -3.21 2.24 14.95
C LYS A 494 -2.16 2.03 13.86
N PHE A 495 -1.78 3.09 13.16
CA PHE A 495 -0.71 3.06 12.17
C PHE A 495 0.61 2.58 12.77
N VAL A 496 1.08 3.21 13.85
CA VAL A 496 2.36 2.85 14.50
C VAL A 496 2.40 1.39 14.98
N ARG A 497 1.26 0.82 15.37
CA ARG A 497 1.18 -0.61 15.76
C ARG A 497 1.17 -1.56 14.56
N ARG A 498 0.62 -1.13 13.41
CA ARG A 498 0.37 -1.97 12.24
C ARG A 498 0.67 -1.20 10.93
N PRO A 499 1.94 -0.83 10.68
CA PRO A 499 2.31 0.04 9.56
C PRO A 499 2.00 -0.55 8.18
N THR A 500 1.89 -1.88 8.09
CA THR A 500 1.64 -2.59 6.83
C THR A 500 0.16 -2.77 6.51
N ARG A 501 -0.73 -2.45 7.46
CA ARG A 501 -2.20 -2.66 7.34
C ARG A 501 -3.00 -1.38 7.49
N CYS A 502 -2.36 -0.32 7.95
CA CYS A 502 -2.99 0.96 8.21
C CYS A 502 -2.25 2.01 7.40
N SER A 503 -2.99 2.96 6.84
CA SER A 503 -2.39 4.10 6.15
C SER A 503 -1.69 5.02 7.16
N PRO A 504 -0.58 5.66 6.77
CA PRO A 504 0.08 6.64 7.61
C PRO A 504 -0.79 7.86 7.85
N VAL A 505 -0.72 8.39 9.06
CA VAL A 505 -1.35 9.67 9.39
C VAL A 505 -0.34 10.76 9.08
N SER A 506 -0.63 11.61 8.10
CA SER A 506 0.27 12.69 7.65
C SER A 506 -0.17 14.07 8.13
N SER A 507 -1.41 14.22 8.61
CA SER A 507 -1.96 15.50 9.05
C SER A 507 -2.78 15.43 10.33
N ILE A 508 -2.80 16.55 11.05
CA ILE A 508 -3.61 16.78 12.24
C ILE A 508 -4.68 17.80 11.89
N ALA A 509 -5.93 17.33 11.83
CA ALA A 509 -7.10 18.15 11.59
C ALA A 509 -7.69 18.65 12.92
N ASN A 510 -7.08 19.67 13.49
CA ASN A 510 -7.55 20.35 14.70
C ASN A 510 -8.79 21.22 14.44
N SER A 511 -9.11 21.54 13.19
CA SER A 511 -10.37 22.21 12.82
C SER A 511 -11.62 21.53 13.35
N VAL A 512 -11.60 20.21 13.63
CA VAL A 512 -12.73 19.48 14.24
C VAL A 512 -13.01 19.90 15.68
N LEU A 513 -12.06 20.54 16.35
CA LEU A 513 -12.20 21.06 17.71
C LEU A 513 -12.60 22.54 17.72
N LEU A 514 -12.68 23.18 16.55
CA LEU A 514 -12.99 24.60 16.41
C LEU A 514 -14.44 24.79 15.95
N CYS A 515 -15.08 25.83 16.48
CA CYS A 515 -16.40 26.22 16.05
C CYS A 515 -16.33 26.91 14.67
N PRO A 516 -17.46 27.14 13.98
CA PRO A 516 -17.48 27.85 12.69
C PRO A 516 -16.87 29.27 12.73
N HIS A 517 -16.74 29.86 13.92
CA HIS A 517 -16.12 31.17 14.13
C HIS A 517 -14.60 31.11 14.37
N GLY A 518 -14.01 29.91 14.36
CA GLY A 518 -12.57 29.70 14.52
C GLY A 518 -12.09 29.58 15.97
N GLY A 519 -12.97 29.74 16.96
CA GLY A 519 -12.64 29.55 18.39
C GLY A 519 -12.77 28.10 18.85
N LEU A 520 -12.05 27.72 19.91
CA LEU A 520 -12.11 26.38 20.49
C LEU A 520 -13.50 26.06 21.03
N MET A 521 -14.08 24.91 20.64
CA MET A 521 -15.44 24.51 21.07
C MET A 521 -15.53 24.11 22.55
N PHE A 522 -14.39 23.90 23.21
CA PHE A 522 -14.31 23.41 24.58
C PHE A 522 -13.95 24.53 25.55
N THR A 523 -14.77 24.70 26.59
CA THR A 523 -14.42 25.58 27.72
C THR A 523 -13.44 24.86 28.65
N PHE A 524 -12.67 25.60 29.45
CA PHE A 524 -11.78 25.00 30.47
C PHE A 524 -12.53 24.07 31.44
N ALA A 525 -13.76 24.42 31.80
CA ALA A 525 -14.61 23.60 32.66
C ALA A 525 -15.10 22.31 31.96
N SER A 526 -15.27 22.32 30.64
CA SER A 526 -15.62 21.12 29.85
C SER A 526 -14.39 20.20 29.68
N MET A 527 -13.22 20.77 29.43
CA MET A 527 -11.97 20.01 29.24
C MET A 527 -11.48 19.28 30.49
N THR A 528 -11.94 19.67 31.67
CA THR A 528 -11.64 19.03 32.96
C THR A 528 -12.67 17.96 33.37
N LYS A 529 -13.73 17.76 32.57
CA LYS A 529 -14.83 16.81 32.81
C LYS A 529 -14.86 15.73 31.70
N GLU A 530 -15.93 14.93 31.62
CA GLU A 530 -16.07 13.79 30.70
C GLU A 530 -15.88 14.13 29.20
N ASP A 531 -16.02 15.40 28.80
CA ASP A 531 -15.75 15.88 27.45
C ASP A 531 -14.25 15.87 27.08
N SER A 532 -13.36 15.62 28.06
CA SER A 532 -11.92 15.42 27.86
C SER A 532 -11.58 14.26 26.92
N LYS A 533 -12.54 13.37 26.64
CA LYS A 533 -12.35 12.20 25.76
C LYS A 533 -12.10 12.57 24.29
N HIS A 534 -12.45 13.78 23.87
CA HIS A 534 -12.29 14.21 22.48
C HIS A 534 -10.97 14.92 22.19
N ILE A 535 -10.21 15.25 23.24
CA ILE A 535 -8.98 16.03 23.15
C ILE A 535 -7.81 15.28 23.79
N ALA A 536 -6.63 15.43 23.22
CA ALA A 536 -5.38 14.99 23.82
C ALA A 536 -4.52 16.21 24.16
N LEU A 537 -4.08 16.28 25.42
CA LEU A 537 -3.16 17.31 25.87
C LEU A 537 -1.71 16.92 25.55
N ILE A 538 -1.00 17.86 24.93
CA ILE A 538 0.33 17.67 24.38
C ILE A 538 1.30 18.62 25.07
N TRP A 539 2.46 18.09 25.48
CA TRP A 539 3.55 18.89 26.02
C TRP A 539 4.19 19.76 24.94
N PRO A 540 4.71 20.96 25.26
CA PRO A 540 5.40 21.80 24.28
C PRO A 540 6.51 21.08 23.52
N SER A 541 7.31 20.25 24.20
CA SER A 541 8.38 19.49 23.55
C SER A 541 7.86 18.40 22.59
N GLU A 542 6.70 17.80 22.89
CA GLU A 542 6.05 16.86 21.98
C GLU A 542 5.39 17.58 20.81
N TRP A 543 4.86 18.78 21.06
CA TRP A 543 4.29 19.63 20.03
C TRP A 543 5.33 20.00 18.96
N GLU A 544 6.54 20.39 19.36
CA GLU A 544 7.63 20.66 18.41
C GLU A 544 7.94 19.46 17.50
N ARG A 545 7.86 18.24 18.04
CA ARG A 545 8.07 16.99 17.30
C ARG A 545 6.89 16.70 16.38
N ILE A 546 5.67 16.91 16.87
CA ILE A 546 4.45 16.80 16.07
C ILE A 546 4.49 17.75 14.87
N GLN A 547 4.92 19.00 15.05
CA GLN A 547 5.01 19.97 13.95
C GLN A 547 6.04 19.59 12.88
N LYS A 548 7.04 18.76 13.22
CA LYS A 548 8.02 18.22 12.27
C LYS A 548 7.50 16.97 11.54
N LEU A 549 6.70 16.17 12.23
CA LEU A 549 6.23 14.87 11.75
C LEU A 549 4.89 14.93 11.01
N PHE A 550 4.06 15.94 11.27
CA PHE A 550 2.70 16.05 10.74
C PHE A 550 2.41 17.47 10.27
N VAL A 551 1.60 17.57 9.22
CA VAL A 551 1.02 18.84 8.79
C VAL A 551 -0.16 19.19 9.71
N VAL A 552 -0.07 20.30 10.43
CA VAL A 552 -1.11 20.74 11.36
C VAL A 552 -1.91 21.88 10.72
N ASP A 553 -3.24 21.75 10.66
CA ASP A 553 -4.12 22.80 10.09
C ASP A 553 -4.28 24.02 11.01
N HIS A 554 -4.43 23.79 12.31
CA HIS A 554 -4.60 24.81 13.33
C HIS A 554 -3.81 24.46 14.59
N VAL A 555 -3.02 25.43 15.06
CA VAL A 555 -2.39 25.36 16.38
C VAL A 555 -3.45 25.69 17.42
N ILE A 556 -3.75 24.74 18.31
CA ILE A 556 -4.60 24.98 19.48
C ILE A 556 -3.71 24.97 20.71
N LYS A 557 -3.60 26.13 21.35
CA LYS A 557 -2.74 26.36 22.50
C LYS A 557 -3.58 26.85 23.68
N ILE A 558 -3.30 26.36 24.88
CA ILE A 558 -3.84 26.88 26.13
C ILE A 558 -2.68 27.48 26.92
N THR A 559 -2.85 28.73 27.32
CA THR A 559 -1.90 29.45 28.18
C THR A 559 -2.54 29.69 29.54
N ARG A 560 -1.80 29.37 30.61
CA ARG A 560 -2.13 29.73 31.98
C ARG A 560 -1.47 31.05 32.32
N THR A 561 -2.24 32.03 32.78
CA THR A 561 -1.74 33.31 33.29
C THR A 561 -2.10 33.46 34.77
N GLN A 562 -1.11 33.77 35.60
CA GLN A 562 -1.32 34.15 37.00
C GLN A 562 -1.14 35.66 37.16
N ALA A 563 -2.09 36.31 37.84
CA ALA A 563 -1.95 37.71 38.24
C ALA A 563 -0.89 37.84 39.34
N ALA A 564 0.01 38.83 39.22
CA ALA A 564 1.07 39.06 40.18
C ALA A 564 0.49 39.28 41.60
N GLY A 565 0.77 38.35 42.52
CA GLY A 565 0.36 38.43 43.93
C GLY A 565 -0.92 37.69 44.32
N ALA A 566 -1.55 36.92 43.43
CA ALA A 566 -2.77 36.18 43.71
C ALA A 566 -2.52 34.66 43.87
N GLY A 567 -3.30 33.99 44.74
CA GLY A 567 -3.12 32.57 45.08
C GLY A 567 -3.38 31.59 43.93
N PRO A 568 -3.05 30.29 44.06
CA PRO A 568 -3.16 29.31 42.97
C PRO A 568 -4.57 29.17 42.37
N GLU A 569 -5.62 29.59 43.08
CA GLU A 569 -7.02 29.58 42.62
C GLU A 569 -7.40 30.75 41.69
N SER A 570 -6.54 31.76 41.52
CA SER A 570 -6.81 32.93 40.66
C SER A 570 -6.22 32.85 39.26
N ALA A 571 -5.82 31.65 38.81
CA ALA A 571 -5.23 31.46 37.49
C ALA A 571 -6.28 31.63 36.38
N CYS A 572 -5.98 32.47 35.39
CA CYS A 572 -6.80 32.64 34.19
C CYS A 572 -6.25 31.75 33.07
N TYR A 573 -7.13 31.07 32.34
CA TYR A 573 -6.77 30.22 31.22
C TYR A 573 -7.32 30.80 29.93
N THR A 574 -6.46 30.94 28.92
CA THR A 574 -6.86 31.44 27.61
C THR A 574 -6.46 30.44 26.53
N SER A 575 -7.34 30.18 25.58
CA SER A 575 -7.03 29.39 24.38
C SER A 575 -6.73 30.30 23.19
N GLU A 576 -5.85 29.81 22.32
CA GLU A 576 -5.63 30.34 20.98
C GLU A 576 -5.84 29.21 19.98
N PRO A 577 -6.70 29.37 18.96
CA PRO A 577 -7.54 30.55 18.69
C PRO A 577 -8.65 30.75 19.75
N ARG A 578 -9.03 32.02 19.97
CA ARG A 578 -9.97 32.45 21.03
C ARG A 578 -11.41 32.07 20.75
#